data_AF-A0A1Q7YMA8-F1
#
_entry.id   AF-A0A1Q7YMA8-F1
#
_cell.length_a   1.000
_cell.length_b   1.000
_cell.length_c   1.000
_cell.angle_alpha   90.00
_cell.angle_beta   90.00
_cell.angle_gamma   90.00
#
_symmetry.space_group_name_H-M   'P 1'
#
loop_
_entity.id
_entity.type
_entity.pdbx_description
1 polymer ?
#
loop_
_entity_poly.entity_id
_entity_poly.type
_entity_poly.pdbx_seq_one_letter_code
_entity_poly.pdbx_strand_id
1 'polypeptide(L)'
;MKKVPQAAITGQRGINIIESIVLEMGFKWNPTVMLDSGIDGHIEIRDPVTAEAKNLVLQVQSKATMGQFAGETDTGFHYICEEDDLRYWLTGNVPVIFVRSRPSSDEAYWISVKDYFKDPATRKSRRIDFDKKKDRLAKDSADALVRLATRNVPGLVFSRPRISETLYSNLLVVSHVAPHIFVAKTALRSRSDVVALVAPESKNTRGEWLLKGGLIYALHDLAEPPWGAAVDLGTVERHDTARFAHASDADDIAIYVELLNRCLRQKTKEDLHFDQSRETLYFKPTADLTPRSVSYPGLVVESSRVVFRGYGNRRDNPKQASYYRHSAFEGQFKRLGGAWHLEITPTYRFTSDGYRLHPFHEDRQKAIKRLERNGSLVGQLLMWKHWLTRADLFVKDYPLLRFSDLASFTVPVGFRDDQWVHGEDEQGEEDDPDVDVEDSTPGDPDEKVV
;
A
#
# COMPACT_ATOMS: atom_id res chain seq x y z
N MET A 1 2.19 -11.81 -68.79
CA MET A 1 1.95 -12.36 -67.44
C MET A 1 1.65 -11.19 -66.50
N LYS A 2 0.55 -11.22 -65.74
CA LYS A 2 0.24 -10.16 -64.76
C LYS A 2 1.23 -10.26 -63.59
N LYS A 3 1.83 -9.14 -63.18
CA LYS A 3 2.77 -9.08 -62.05
C LYS A 3 2.20 -8.16 -60.97
N VAL A 4 2.20 -8.63 -59.73
CA VAL A 4 1.90 -7.79 -58.56
C VAL A 4 3.21 -7.11 -58.12
N PRO A 5 3.24 -5.78 -57.94
CA PRO A 5 4.45 -5.10 -57.48
C PRO A 5 4.86 -5.56 -56.07
N GLN A 6 6.15 -5.78 -55.84
CA GLN A 6 6.69 -6.15 -54.52
C GLN A 6 6.39 -5.10 -53.43
N ALA A 7 6.28 -3.83 -53.83
CA ALA A 7 5.87 -2.73 -52.96
C ALA A 7 4.45 -2.92 -52.42
N ALA A 8 3.51 -3.42 -53.24
CA ALA A 8 2.14 -3.70 -52.81
C ALA A 8 2.11 -4.85 -51.78
N ILE A 9 2.91 -5.90 -51.98
CA ILE A 9 3.04 -7.00 -51.02
C ILE A 9 3.63 -6.49 -49.69
N THR A 10 4.65 -5.63 -49.75
CA THR A 10 5.27 -5.03 -48.57
C THR A 10 4.28 -4.15 -47.80
N GLY A 11 3.53 -3.30 -48.51
CA GLY A 11 2.49 -2.46 -47.92
C GLY A 11 1.42 -3.27 -47.20
N GLN A 12 0.88 -4.30 -47.85
CA GLN A 12 -0.13 -5.18 -47.25
C GLN A 12 0.41 -5.90 -46.00
N ARG A 13 1.64 -6.40 -46.04
CA ARG A 13 2.26 -7.02 -44.86
C ARG A 13 2.41 -6.03 -43.69
N GLY A 14 2.67 -4.76 -43.98
CA GLY A 14 2.67 -3.71 -42.96
C GLY A 14 1.30 -3.49 -42.32
N ILE A 15 0.24 -3.48 -43.14
CA ILE A 15 -1.14 -3.38 -42.65
C ILE A 15 -1.50 -4.57 -41.77
N ASN A 16 -1.14 -5.79 -42.17
CA ASN A 16 -1.45 -7.01 -41.40
C ASN A 16 -0.84 -6.99 -39.99
N ILE A 17 0.37 -6.42 -39.82
CA ILE A 17 1.00 -6.26 -38.50
C ILE A 17 0.19 -5.30 -37.63
N ILE A 18 -0.19 -4.15 -38.21
CA ILE A 18 -1.02 -3.16 -37.50
C ILE A 18 -2.35 -3.78 -37.09
N GLU A 19 -3.02 -4.45 -38.01
CA GLU A 19 -4.28 -5.15 -37.76
C GLU A 19 -4.15 -6.18 -36.63
N SER A 20 -3.11 -7.03 -36.67
CA SER A 20 -2.86 -8.01 -35.60
C SER A 20 -2.71 -7.33 -34.23
N ILE A 21 -1.89 -6.30 -34.13
CA ILE A 21 -1.67 -5.56 -32.88
C ILE A 21 -2.97 -4.90 -32.40
N VAL A 22 -3.72 -4.27 -33.30
CA VAL A 22 -5.02 -3.62 -32.99
C VAL A 22 -6.04 -4.64 -32.46
N LEU A 23 -6.09 -5.83 -33.05
CA LEU A 23 -6.97 -6.91 -32.60
C LEU A 23 -6.52 -7.47 -31.24
N GLU A 24 -5.21 -7.58 -30.99
CA GLU A 24 -4.65 -7.98 -29.69
C GLU A 24 -4.97 -6.98 -28.56
N MET A 25 -5.12 -5.70 -28.89
CA MET A 25 -5.64 -4.66 -27.98
C MET A 25 -7.14 -4.79 -27.69
N GLY A 26 -7.86 -5.60 -28.48
CA GLY A 26 -9.32 -5.74 -28.41
C GLY A 26 -10.09 -4.68 -29.20
N PHE A 27 -9.42 -3.84 -29.97
CA PHE A 27 -10.03 -2.83 -30.84
C PHE A 27 -10.42 -3.42 -32.21
N LYS A 28 -11.23 -2.68 -32.96
CA LYS A 28 -11.65 -3.11 -34.30
C LYS A 28 -10.83 -2.39 -35.37
N TRP A 29 -10.29 -3.14 -36.31
CA TRP A 29 -9.65 -2.62 -37.51
C TRP A 29 -10.63 -2.59 -38.68
N ASN A 30 -10.73 -1.47 -39.38
CA ASN A 30 -11.51 -1.33 -40.61
C ASN A 30 -10.55 -0.89 -41.75
N PRO A 31 -10.22 -1.76 -42.72
CA PRO A 31 -9.35 -1.42 -43.82
C PRO A 31 -10.04 -0.47 -44.81
N THR A 32 -9.28 0.42 -45.44
CA THR A 32 -9.81 1.30 -46.49
C THR A 32 -9.78 0.58 -47.84
N VAL A 33 -10.94 0.40 -48.47
CA VAL A 33 -11.08 -0.58 -49.58
C VAL A 33 -10.94 0.04 -50.98
N MET A 34 -11.28 1.31 -51.24
CA MET A 34 -10.92 2.05 -52.47
C MET A 34 -11.13 3.58 -52.36
N LEU A 35 -10.26 4.33 -53.06
CA LEU A 35 -10.36 5.78 -53.36
C LEU A 35 -10.31 6.71 -52.13
N ASP A 36 -9.33 6.50 -51.25
CA ASP A 36 -9.05 7.41 -50.13
C ASP A 36 -7.65 8.01 -50.22
N SER A 37 -7.59 9.30 -49.89
CA SER A 37 -6.54 10.27 -50.19
C SER A 37 -5.32 10.19 -49.25
N GLY A 38 -4.86 8.97 -48.93
CA GLY A 38 -3.73 8.74 -48.04
C GLY A 38 -4.14 8.43 -46.59
N ILE A 39 -5.04 7.46 -46.42
CA ILE A 39 -5.33 6.75 -45.15
C ILE A 39 -5.55 5.27 -45.50
N ASP A 40 -4.85 4.38 -44.80
CA ASP A 40 -4.84 2.94 -45.11
C ASP A 40 -5.86 2.15 -44.26
N GLY A 41 -6.32 2.71 -43.15
CA GLY A 41 -7.38 2.11 -42.33
C GLY A 41 -7.79 2.93 -41.13
N HIS A 42 -8.75 2.39 -40.40
CA HIS A 42 -9.36 3.03 -39.24
C HIS A 42 -9.37 2.08 -38.04
N ILE A 43 -8.97 2.57 -36.87
CA ILE A 43 -9.11 1.88 -35.59
C ILE A 43 -10.36 2.40 -34.91
N GLU A 44 -11.34 1.53 -34.65
CA GLU A 44 -12.51 1.84 -33.84
C GLU A 44 -12.31 1.30 -32.41
N ILE A 45 -12.31 2.22 -31.45
CA ILE A 45 -12.08 1.91 -30.03
C ILE A 45 -13.30 1.19 -29.44
N ARG A 46 -13.00 0.13 -28.70
CA ARG A 46 -13.98 -0.65 -27.94
C ARG A 46 -13.71 -0.48 -26.45
N ASP A 47 -14.77 -0.46 -25.65
CA ASP A 47 -14.65 -0.49 -24.20
C ASP A 47 -14.00 -1.82 -23.78
N PRO A 48 -12.89 -1.79 -23.01
CA PRO A 48 -12.13 -2.98 -22.68
C PRO A 48 -12.89 -3.94 -21.75
N VAL A 49 -13.98 -3.48 -21.10
CA VAL A 49 -14.78 -4.29 -20.17
C VAL A 49 -16.09 -4.73 -20.82
N THR A 50 -16.86 -3.81 -21.40
CA THR A 50 -18.17 -4.13 -21.98
C THR A 50 -18.08 -4.64 -23.43
N ALA A 51 -16.90 -4.48 -24.06
CA ALA A 51 -16.66 -4.79 -25.46
C ALA A 51 -17.52 -3.98 -26.45
N GLU A 52 -18.25 -2.97 -25.96
CA GLU A 52 -19.06 -2.05 -26.76
C GLU A 52 -18.17 -1.17 -27.64
N ALA A 53 -18.51 -1.06 -28.91
CA ALA A 53 -17.91 -0.07 -29.79
C ALA A 53 -18.41 1.33 -29.41
N LYS A 54 -17.49 2.27 -29.16
CA LYS A 54 -17.84 3.63 -28.72
C LYS A 54 -17.91 4.64 -29.87
N ASN A 55 -17.82 4.17 -31.12
CA ASN A 55 -17.73 4.99 -32.34
C ASN A 55 -16.62 6.07 -32.27
N LEU A 56 -15.56 5.79 -31.51
CA LEU A 56 -14.36 6.62 -31.47
C LEU A 56 -13.35 6.03 -32.45
N VAL A 57 -12.98 6.83 -33.43
CA VAL A 57 -12.19 6.37 -34.57
C VAL A 57 -10.85 7.11 -34.61
N LEU A 58 -9.78 6.36 -34.86
CA LEU A 58 -8.47 6.88 -35.26
C LEU A 58 -8.23 6.50 -36.72
N GLN A 59 -7.70 7.44 -37.49
CA GLN A 59 -7.22 7.20 -38.84
C GLN A 59 -5.77 6.73 -38.82
N VAL A 60 -5.42 5.79 -39.70
CA VAL A 60 -4.08 5.21 -39.75
C VAL A 60 -3.51 5.33 -41.15
N GLN A 61 -2.36 6.01 -41.24
CA GLN A 61 -1.48 5.88 -42.39
C GLN A 61 -0.36 4.88 -42.05
N SER A 62 -0.16 3.90 -42.91
CA SER A 62 0.90 2.91 -42.85
C SER A 62 1.94 3.16 -43.94
N LYS A 63 3.22 3.04 -43.58
CA LYS A 63 4.31 2.91 -44.54
C LYS A 63 5.20 1.76 -44.11
N ALA A 64 5.32 0.72 -44.93
CA ALA A 64 6.17 -0.44 -44.66
C ALA A 64 7.50 -0.40 -45.42
N THR A 65 8.52 -1.11 -44.93
CA THR A 65 9.76 -1.42 -45.67
C THR A 65 10.29 -2.79 -45.28
N MET A 66 11.00 -3.47 -46.18
CA MET A 66 11.67 -4.74 -45.88
C MET A 66 13.12 -4.54 -45.41
N GLY A 67 13.70 -3.37 -45.70
CA GLY A 67 15.10 -3.05 -45.41
C GLY A 67 15.29 -2.11 -44.23
N GLN A 68 16.47 -1.49 -44.18
CA GLN A 68 16.84 -0.51 -43.16
C GLN A 68 15.93 0.74 -43.21
N PHE A 69 15.62 1.32 -42.07
CA PHE A 69 14.95 2.63 -42.00
C PHE A 69 15.95 3.74 -42.35
N ALA A 70 15.45 4.91 -42.74
CA ALA A 70 16.31 6.04 -43.05
C ALA A 70 17.00 6.55 -41.76
N GLY A 71 18.32 6.69 -41.81
CA GLY A 71 19.15 7.11 -40.67
C GLY A 71 19.00 6.23 -39.43
N GLU A 72 18.78 4.93 -39.60
CA GLU A 72 18.57 4.00 -38.49
C GLU A 72 19.85 3.77 -37.68
N THR A 73 19.69 3.86 -36.36
CA THR A 73 20.65 3.50 -35.32
C THR A 73 20.04 2.43 -34.40
N ASP A 74 20.76 2.04 -33.36
CA ASP A 74 20.26 1.11 -32.34
C ASP A 74 19.09 1.69 -31.54
N THR A 75 19.03 3.02 -31.40
CA THR A 75 18.03 3.71 -30.56
C THR A 75 16.90 4.36 -31.35
N GLY A 76 17.10 4.68 -32.64
CA GLY A 76 16.09 5.42 -33.39
C GLY A 76 16.28 5.39 -34.90
N PHE A 77 15.40 6.07 -35.61
CA PHE A 77 15.45 6.30 -37.06
C PHE A 77 14.56 7.47 -37.43
N HIS A 78 14.53 7.87 -38.70
CA HIS A 78 13.63 8.94 -39.15
C HIS A 78 12.84 8.60 -40.41
N TYR A 79 11.78 9.39 -40.63
CA TYR A 79 10.97 9.38 -41.84
C TYR A 79 10.66 10.83 -42.25
N ILE A 80 10.75 11.11 -43.55
CA ILE A 80 10.38 12.42 -44.11
C ILE A 80 9.02 12.25 -44.78
N CYS A 81 8.01 12.98 -44.28
CA CYS A 81 6.66 12.94 -44.83
C CYS A 81 6.60 13.74 -46.12
N GLU A 82 5.84 13.28 -47.11
CA GLU A 82 5.50 14.11 -48.26
C GLU A 82 4.63 15.30 -47.83
N GLU A 83 4.80 16.43 -48.50
CA GLU A 83 4.14 17.68 -48.10
C GLU A 83 2.60 17.60 -48.21
N ASP A 84 2.11 17.02 -49.31
CA ASP A 84 0.67 16.84 -49.54
C ASP A 84 0.05 15.86 -48.54
N ASP A 85 0.73 14.74 -48.28
CA ASP A 85 0.35 13.74 -47.28
C ASP A 85 0.23 14.41 -45.89
N LEU A 86 1.27 15.13 -45.45
CA LEU A 86 1.28 15.79 -44.15
C LEU A 86 0.19 16.86 -44.03
N ARG A 87 0.00 17.66 -45.08
CA ARG A 87 -1.05 18.67 -45.13
C ARG A 87 -2.44 18.04 -45.01
N TYR A 88 -2.67 16.93 -45.70
CA TYR A 88 -3.93 16.19 -45.63
C TYR A 88 -4.20 15.69 -44.21
N TRP A 89 -3.24 15.00 -43.59
CA TRP A 89 -3.38 14.46 -42.23
C TRP A 89 -3.63 15.52 -41.16
N LEU A 90 -3.06 16.72 -41.33
CA LEU A 90 -3.23 17.82 -40.38
C LEU A 90 -4.58 18.54 -40.51
N THR A 91 -5.27 18.42 -41.66
CA THR A 91 -6.50 19.19 -41.95
C THR A 91 -7.76 18.54 -41.38
N GLY A 92 -7.84 17.21 -41.33
CA GLY A 92 -9.02 16.49 -40.87
C GLY A 92 -9.39 16.78 -39.40
N ASN A 93 -10.60 16.43 -38.97
CA ASN A 93 -11.04 16.52 -37.56
C ASN A 93 -10.74 15.24 -36.77
N VAL A 94 -10.69 14.08 -37.42
CA VAL A 94 -10.31 12.80 -36.81
C VAL A 94 -8.79 12.78 -36.52
N PRO A 95 -8.32 12.23 -35.39
CA PRO A 95 -6.89 12.06 -35.15
C PRO A 95 -6.28 11.05 -36.13
N VAL A 96 -5.13 11.39 -36.70
CA VAL A 96 -4.37 10.51 -37.59
C VAL A 96 -3.12 10.03 -36.84
N ILE A 97 -2.92 8.71 -36.80
CA ILE A 97 -1.65 8.11 -36.42
C ILE A 97 -0.89 7.69 -37.68
N PHE A 98 0.42 7.92 -37.67
CA PHE A 98 1.32 7.43 -38.71
C PHE A 98 2.09 6.25 -38.15
N VAL A 99 2.11 5.15 -38.88
CA VAL A 99 2.78 3.90 -38.49
C VAL A 99 3.84 3.53 -39.51
N ARG A 100 5.08 3.42 -39.04
CA ARG A 100 6.20 2.87 -39.81
C ARG A 100 6.42 1.43 -39.39
N SER A 101 6.43 0.50 -40.34
CA SER A 101 6.65 -0.92 -40.03
C SER A 101 7.74 -1.57 -40.86
N ARG A 102 8.35 -2.60 -40.27
CA ARG A 102 9.26 -3.54 -40.92
C ARG A 102 8.72 -4.97 -40.77
N PRO A 103 8.08 -5.51 -41.82
CA PRO A 103 7.47 -6.83 -41.71
C PRO A 103 8.44 -8.02 -41.64
N SER A 104 9.73 -7.82 -41.92
CA SER A 104 10.75 -8.88 -41.82
C SER A 104 11.16 -9.20 -40.37
N SER A 105 11.00 -8.25 -39.45
CA SER A 105 11.35 -8.37 -38.02
C SER A 105 10.16 -8.16 -37.09
N ASP A 106 8.95 -8.05 -37.64
CA ASP A 106 7.71 -7.80 -36.90
C ASP A 106 7.75 -6.53 -36.04
N GLU A 107 8.29 -5.45 -36.62
CA GLU A 107 8.44 -4.16 -35.95
C GLU A 107 7.43 -3.14 -36.49
N ALA A 108 6.76 -2.41 -35.60
CA ALA A 108 5.89 -1.30 -35.94
C ALA A 108 6.10 -0.16 -34.93
N TYR A 109 6.18 1.07 -35.42
CA TYR A 109 6.38 2.28 -34.62
C TYR A 109 5.37 3.34 -35.02
N TRP A 110 4.81 4.05 -34.04
CA TRP A 110 3.69 4.96 -34.26
C TRP A 110 3.87 6.30 -33.58
N ILE A 111 3.25 7.32 -34.18
CA ILE A 111 3.10 8.66 -33.59
C ILE A 111 1.71 9.22 -33.89
N SER A 112 1.24 10.14 -33.05
CA SER A 112 0.11 11.01 -33.36
C SER A 112 0.58 12.17 -34.23
N VAL A 113 0.16 12.22 -35.50
CA VAL A 113 0.64 13.21 -36.49
C VAL A 113 0.39 14.64 -35.99
N LYS A 114 -0.83 14.90 -35.50
CA LYS A 114 -1.21 16.21 -35.01
C LYS A 114 -0.44 16.62 -33.76
N ASP A 115 -0.13 15.68 -32.87
CA ASP A 115 0.64 15.97 -31.65
C ASP A 115 2.12 16.22 -31.96
N TYR A 116 2.69 15.41 -32.84
CA TYR A 116 4.09 15.50 -33.22
C TYR A 116 4.40 16.81 -33.96
N PHE A 117 3.51 17.23 -34.86
CA PHE A 117 3.65 18.45 -35.66
C PHE A 117 2.89 19.65 -35.08
N LYS A 118 2.66 19.71 -33.76
CA LYS A 118 2.13 20.93 -33.10
C LYS A 118 3.10 22.11 -33.22
N ASP A 119 4.39 21.83 -33.08
CA ASP A 119 5.45 22.83 -33.20
C ASP A 119 5.64 23.23 -34.69
N PRO A 120 5.56 24.53 -35.03
CA PRO A 120 5.86 25.00 -36.39
C PRO A 120 7.25 24.60 -36.91
N ALA A 121 8.25 24.47 -36.03
CA ALA A 121 9.61 24.08 -36.43
C ALA A 121 9.69 22.63 -36.93
N THR A 122 9.05 21.69 -36.22
CA THR A 122 8.96 20.28 -36.68
C THR A 122 8.10 20.16 -37.93
N ARG A 123 7.04 20.97 -38.04
CA ARG A 123 6.19 20.98 -39.25
C ARG A 123 6.96 21.44 -40.49
N LYS A 124 7.84 22.43 -40.36
CA LYS A 124 8.68 22.90 -41.48
C LYS A 124 9.66 21.84 -41.98
N SER A 125 10.19 20.99 -41.09
CA SER A 125 11.13 19.93 -41.48
C SER A 125 10.43 18.72 -42.13
N ARG A 126 9.14 18.50 -41.85
CA ARG A 126 8.35 17.31 -42.24
C ARG A 126 8.95 15.98 -41.76
N ARG A 127 9.94 16.05 -40.88
CA ARG A 127 10.70 14.90 -40.40
C ARG A 127 10.09 14.39 -39.10
N ILE A 128 9.85 13.08 -39.05
CA ILE A 128 9.52 12.34 -37.85
C ILE A 128 10.77 11.58 -37.45
N ASP A 129 11.27 11.85 -36.25
CA ASP A 129 12.29 11.06 -35.56
C ASP A 129 11.60 10.12 -34.58
N PHE A 130 11.85 8.81 -34.73
CA PHE A 130 11.32 7.73 -33.91
C PHE A 130 12.35 7.24 -32.91
N ASP A 131 11.91 7.04 -31.67
CA ASP A 131 12.62 6.29 -30.63
C ASP A 131 12.10 4.85 -30.60
N LYS A 132 13.00 3.87 -30.79
CA LYS A 132 12.63 2.45 -30.91
C LYS A 132 12.04 1.85 -29.62
N LYS A 133 12.31 2.44 -28.45
CA LYS A 133 11.79 1.98 -27.18
C LYS A 133 10.45 2.64 -26.88
N LYS A 134 10.35 3.96 -27.08
CA LYS A 134 9.18 4.75 -26.71
C LYS A 134 8.05 4.66 -27.73
N ASP A 135 8.37 4.66 -29.02
CA ASP A 135 7.39 4.81 -30.09
C ASP A 135 6.94 3.47 -30.68
N ARG A 136 7.27 2.35 -30.01
CA ARG A 136 6.85 1.00 -30.44
C ARG A 136 5.32 0.89 -30.38
N LEU A 137 4.71 0.41 -31.45
CA LEU A 137 3.31 0.01 -31.46
C LEU A 137 3.24 -1.45 -30.97
N ALA A 138 2.65 -1.65 -29.80
CA ALA A 138 2.46 -2.97 -29.19
C ALA A 138 1.19 -2.96 -28.33
N LYS A 139 0.77 -4.11 -27.79
CA LYS A 139 -0.47 -4.26 -27.02
C LYS A 139 -0.63 -3.25 -25.87
N ASP A 140 0.47 -2.87 -25.21
CA ASP A 140 0.52 -1.87 -24.15
C ASP A 140 0.27 -0.42 -24.61
N SER A 141 0.28 -0.16 -25.93
CA SER A 141 -0.08 1.13 -26.51
C SER A 141 -1.59 1.42 -26.46
N ALA A 142 -2.42 0.45 -26.05
CA ALA A 142 -3.88 0.54 -26.05
C ALA A 142 -4.39 1.80 -25.32
N ASP A 143 -3.91 2.06 -24.10
CA ASP A 143 -4.34 3.21 -23.28
C ASP A 143 -3.98 4.55 -23.93
N ALA A 144 -2.83 4.61 -24.61
CA ALA A 144 -2.41 5.81 -25.32
C ALA A 144 -3.31 6.11 -26.54
N LEU A 145 -3.72 5.07 -27.27
CA LEU A 145 -4.67 5.20 -28.38
C LEU A 145 -6.08 5.59 -27.90
N VAL A 146 -6.55 5.02 -26.78
CA VAL A 146 -7.81 5.43 -26.14
C VAL A 146 -7.77 6.90 -25.78
N ARG A 147 -6.72 7.36 -25.07
CA ARG A 147 -6.55 8.78 -24.71
C ARG A 147 -6.50 9.70 -25.93
N LEU A 148 -5.89 9.25 -27.03
CA LEU A 148 -5.86 10.03 -28.28
C LEU A 148 -7.25 10.15 -28.88
N ALA A 149 -8.04 9.07 -28.89
CA ALA A 149 -9.37 9.02 -29.46
C ALA A 149 -10.41 9.81 -28.63
N THR A 150 -10.24 9.89 -27.31
CA THR A 150 -11.18 10.57 -26.41
C THR A 150 -10.94 12.06 -26.23
N ARG A 151 -9.78 12.59 -26.64
CA ARG A 151 -9.35 13.96 -26.32
C ARG A 151 -10.33 15.06 -26.73
N ASN A 152 -11.12 14.82 -27.79
CA ASN A 152 -12.09 15.79 -28.32
C ASN A 152 -13.55 15.45 -27.95
N VAL A 153 -13.77 14.51 -27.02
CA VAL A 153 -15.12 14.11 -26.56
C VAL A 153 -15.22 14.32 -25.04
N PRO A 154 -15.56 15.54 -24.60
CA PRO A 154 -15.73 15.84 -23.17
C PRO A 154 -16.77 14.93 -22.52
N GLY A 155 -16.47 14.38 -21.33
CA GLY A 155 -17.42 13.61 -20.52
C GLY A 155 -17.54 12.11 -20.83
N LEU A 156 -16.81 11.58 -21.82
CA LEU A 156 -16.83 10.14 -22.09
C LEU A 156 -16.00 9.38 -21.05
N VAL A 157 -16.65 8.50 -20.30
CA VAL A 157 -16.02 7.62 -19.30
C VAL A 157 -15.93 6.20 -19.88
N PHE A 158 -14.72 5.65 -19.94
CA PHE A 158 -14.50 4.24 -20.23
C PHE A 158 -14.61 3.42 -18.95
N SER A 159 -15.17 2.21 -19.06
CA SER A 159 -15.13 1.26 -17.96
C SER A 159 -13.67 0.86 -17.74
N ARG A 160 -13.11 1.20 -16.57
CA ARG A 160 -11.73 0.81 -16.25
C ARG A 160 -11.66 -0.70 -16.01
N PRO A 161 -10.60 -1.40 -16.48
CA PRO A 161 -10.36 -2.78 -16.12
C PRO A 161 -10.39 -2.94 -14.60
N ARG A 162 -11.17 -3.90 -14.10
CA ARG A 162 -11.27 -4.18 -12.67
C ARG A 162 -9.99 -4.84 -12.20
N ILE A 163 -9.14 -4.11 -11.49
CA ILE A 163 -8.04 -4.70 -10.74
C ILE A 163 -8.64 -5.21 -9.43
N SER A 164 -8.41 -6.49 -9.12
CA SER A 164 -8.76 -7.03 -7.80
C SER A 164 -7.66 -6.59 -6.83
N GLU A 165 -8.02 -5.92 -5.75
CA GLU A 165 -7.09 -5.46 -4.72
C GLU A 165 -7.40 -6.17 -3.40
N THR A 166 -6.36 -6.48 -2.62
CA THR A 166 -6.51 -6.97 -1.25
C THR A 166 -6.27 -5.82 -0.30
N LEU A 167 -7.29 -5.45 0.47
CA LEU A 167 -7.20 -4.41 1.48
C LEU A 167 -6.85 -5.06 2.81
N TYR A 168 -5.83 -4.51 3.48
CA TYR A 168 -5.47 -4.90 4.84
C TYR A 168 -6.07 -3.91 5.82
N SER A 169 -6.90 -4.40 6.74
CA SER A 169 -7.38 -3.57 7.84
C SER A 169 -6.35 -3.47 8.95
N ASN A 170 -6.54 -2.50 9.84
CA ASN A 170 -5.79 -2.39 11.08
C ASN A 170 -6.27 -3.35 12.20
N LEU A 171 -7.12 -4.34 11.88
CA LEU A 171 -7.73 -5.26 12.84
C LEU A 171 -6.96 -6.58 12.91
N LEU A 172 -6.15 -6.76 13.95
CA LEU A 172 -5.44 -8.00 14.22
C LEU A 172 -6.35 -9.00 14.93
N VAL A 173 -6.62 -10.15 14.31
CA VAL A 173 -7.57 -11.14 14.85
C VAL A 173 -7.04 -11.79 16.12
N VAL A 174 -7.86 -11.80 17.18
CA VAL A 174 -7.59 -12.55 18.42
C VAL A 174 -7.88 -14.03 18.16
N SER A 175 -6.83 -14.84 18.08
CA SER A 175 -6.93 -16.27 17.74
C SER A 175 -7.06 -17.17 18.96
N HIS A 176 -6.61 -16.70 20.13
CA HIS A 176 -6.69 -17.46 21.37
C HIS A 176 -6.77 -16.54 22.58
N VAL A 177 -7.63 -16.91 23.52
CA VAL A 177 -7.64 -16.39 24.90
C VAL A 177 -7.73 -17.59 25.83
N ALA A 178 -7.17 -17.50 27.04
CA ALA A 178 -7.29 -18.56 28.02
C ALA A 178 -8.77 -18.98 28.21
N PRO A 179 -9.07 -20.28 28.32
CA PRO A 179 -10.44 -20.79 28.27
C PRO A 179 -11.28 -20.45 29.50
N HIS A 180 -10.65 -20.02 30.59
CA HIS A 180 -11.35 -19.72 31.84
C HIS A 180 -10.95 -18.37 32.43
N ILE A 181 -11.95 -17.70 33.01
CA ILE A 181 -11.78 -16.57 33.92
C ILE A 181 -12.09 -17.06 35.32
N PHE A 182 -11.15 -16.86 36.23
CA PHE A 182 -11.28 -17.18 37.64
C PHE A 182 -11.74 -15.94 38.39
N VAL A 183 -12.75 -16.11 39.24
CA VAL A 183 -13.35 -15.02 40.02
C VAL A 183 -13.34 -15.41 41.48
N ALA A 184 -12.88 -14.53 42.36
CA ALA A 184 -12.88 -14.78 43.80
C ALA A 184 -13.19 -13.50 44.58
N LYS A 185 -13.82 -13.65 45.76
CA LYS A 185 -14.06 -12.53 46.67
C LYS A 185 -12.77 -12.09 47.34
N THR A 186 -12.66 -10.80 47.62
CA THR A 186 -11.56 -10.24 48.39
C THR A 186 -12.05 -9.15 49.35
N ALA A 187 -11.39 -9.03 50.50
CA ALA A 187 -11.59 -7.89 51.41
C ALA A 187 -10.87 -6.62 50.93
N LEU A 188 -9.96 -6.75 49.96
CA LEU A 188 -9.12 -5.66 49.47
C LEU A 188 -9.91 -4.69 48.59
N ARG A 189 -9.53 -3.41 48.62
CA ARG A 189 -10.26 -2.33 47.92
C ARG A 189 -9.39 -1.52 46.97
N SER A 190 -8.08 -1.69 47.00
CA SER A 190 -7.17 -1.08 46.04
C SER A 190 -6.32 -2.12 45.33
N ARG A 191 -5.93 -1.82 44.09
CA ARG A 191 -4.98 -2.65 43.32
C ARG A 191 -3.63 -2.75 44.04
N SER A 192 -3.19 -1.67 44.67
CA SER A 192 -1.92 -1.62 45.39
C SER A 192 -1.87 -2.60 46.56
N ASP A 193 -2.96 -2.75 47.31
CA ASP A 193 -3.03 -3.70 48.43
C ASP A 193 -2.92 -5.15 47.95
N VAL A 194 -3.59 -5.47 46.83
CA VAL A 194 -3.48 -6.80 46.20
C VAL A 194 -2.04 -7.06 45.77
N VAL A 195 -1.40 -6.10 45.09
CA VAL A 195 0.01 -6.24 44.66
C VAL A 195 0.94 -6.43 45.86
N ALA A 196 0.73 -5.68 46.95
CA ALA A 196 1.57 -5.76 48.14
C ALA A 196 1.55 -7.15 48.80
N LEU A 197 0.42 -7.87 48.71
CA LEU A 197 0.28 -9.23 49.24
C LEU A 197 0.83 -10.31 48.30
N VAL A 198 0.74 -10.09 46.98
CA VAL A 198 1.02 -11.09 45.95
C VAL A 198 2.49 -11.02 45.46
N ALA A 199 3.10 -9.83 45.45
CA ALA A 199 4.47 -9.62 44.98
C ALA A 199 5.59 -10.29 45.80
N PRO A 200 5.51 -10.41 47.14
CA PRO A 200 6.55 -11.08 47.92
C PRO A 200 6.74 -12.56 47.57
N GLU A 201 5.65 -13.25 47.17
CA GLU A 201 5.66 -14.67 46.82
C GLU A 201 5.90 -14.91 45.32
N SER A 202 5.91 -13.86 44.49
CA SER A 202 6.19 -13.96 43.06
C SER A 202 7.00 -12.77 42.55
N LYS A 203 8.28 -13.04 42.24
CA LYS A 203 9.20 -12.08 41.57
C LYS A 203 8.65 -11.52 40.25
N ASN A 204 7.65 -12.16 39.66
CA ASN A 204 7.02 -11.72 38.43
C ASN A 204 5.50 -11.91 38.55
N THR A 205 4.90 -11.12 39.44
CA THR A 205 3.45 -11.14 39.66
C THR A 205 2.74 -11.04 38.30
N ARG A 206 1.94 -12.06 37.99
CA ARG A 206 1.12 -12.10 36.79
C ARG A 206 0.20 -10.87 36.82
N GLY A 207 0.27 -10.02 35.79
CA GLY A 207 -0.48 -8.77 35.70
C GLY A 207 -1.91 -8.95 35.18
N GLU A 208 -2.24 -10.17 34.74
CA GLU A 208 -3.46 -10.58 34.03
C GLU A 208 -4.70 -10.71 34.93
N TRP A 209 -4.93 -9.70 35.76
CA TRP A 209 -6.04 -9.63 36.69
C TRP A 209 -6.49 -8.19 36.96
N LEU A 210 -7.72 -8.05 37.42
CA LEU A 210 -8.32 -6.78 37.84
C LEU A 210 -9.17 -6.97 39.10
N LEU A 211 -9.31 -5.88 39.87
CA LEU A 211 -10.15 -5.78 41.06
C LEU A 211 -11.38 -4.91 40.72
N LYS A 212 -12.59 -5.46 40.83
CA LYS A 212 -13.85 -4.73 40.58
C LYS A 212 -14.94 -5.25 41.51
N GLY A 213 -15.62 -4.36 42.22
CA GLY A 213 -16.76 -4.72 43.08
C GLY A 213 -16.44 -5.68 44.24
N GLY A 214 -15.21 -5.65 44.76
CA GLY A 214 -14.78 -6.59 45.80
C GLY A 214 -14.49 -8.01 45.29
N LEU A 215 -14.40 -8.18 43.97
CA LEU A 215 -14.02 -9.41 43.30
C LEU A 215 -12.70 -9.21 42.55
N ILE A 216 -11.85 -10.24 42.55
CA ILE A 216 -10.69 -10.35 41.67
C ILE A 216 -11.06 -11.26 40.51
N TYR A 217 -10.83 -10.76 39.29
CA TYR A 217 -10.97 -11.52 38.04
C TYR A 217 -9.57 -11.76 37.48
N ALA A 218 -9.27 -12.99 37.06
CA ALA A 218 -7.98 -13.35 36.47
C ALA A 218 -8.11 -14.40 35.37
N LEU A 219 -7.18 -14.39 34.41
CA LEU A 219 -7.07 -15.43 33.36
C LEU A 219 -6.19 -16.62 33.78
N HIS A 220 -5.87 -16.71 35.07
CA HIS A 220 -5.12 -17.80 35.68
C HIS A 220 -5.75 -18.15 37.03
N ASP A 221 -5.51 -19.37 37.49
CA ASP A 221 -6.17 -19.88 38.68
C ASP A 221 -5.79 -19.09 39.94
N LEU A 222 -6.80 -18.60 40.64
CA LEU A 222 -6.67 -17.85 41.91
C LEU A 222 -6.56 -18.79 43.11
N ALA A 223 -6.80 -20.09 42.95
CA ALA A 223 -6.53 -21.09 43.98
C ALA A 223 -5.04 -21.44 44.08
N GLU A 224 -4.28 -21.17 43.02
CA GLU A 224 -2.84 -21.40 42.97
C GLU A 224 -2.05 -20.24 43.59
N PRO A 225 -0.85 -20.48 44.14
CA PRO A 225 0.02 -19.40 44.63
C PRO A 225 0.30 -18.37 43.52
N PRO A 226 0.46 -17.08 43.86
CA PRO A 226 0.57 -16.49 45.20
C PRO A 226 -0.73 -15.84 45.73
N TRP A 227 -1.90 -16.32 45.31
CA TRP A 227 -3.16 -15.60 45.52
C TRP A 227 -3.82 -15.82 46.89
N GLY A 228 -3.37 -16.81 47.66
CA GLY A 228 -4.03 -17.25 48.88
C GLY A 228 -4.24 -16.16 49.95
N ALA A 229 -3.34 -15.18 50.04
CA ALA A 229 -3.49 -14.05 50.96
C ALA A 229 -4.39 -12.92 50.42
N ALA A 230 -4.64 -12.89 49.11
CA ALA A 230 -5.36 -11.82 48.43
C ALA A 230 -6.83 -12.14 48.16
N VAL A 231 -7.23 -13.42 48.18
CA VAL A 231 -8.61 -13.87 47.91
C VAL A 231 -9.14 -14.79 49.01
N ASP A 232 -10.46 -14.87 49.12
CA ASP A 232 -11.11 -15.95 49.85
C ASP A 232 -11.13 -17.21 48.97
N LEU A 233 -10.21 -18.14 49.25
CA LEU A 233 -10.01 -19.38 48.50
C LEU A 233 -11.28 -20.23 48.37
N GLY A 234 -12.19 -20.17 49.36
CA GLY A 234 -13.45 -20.90 49.32
C GLY A 234 -14.47 -20.35 48.31
N THR A 235 -14.18 -19.19 47.72
CA THR A 235 -15.05 -18.47 46.78
C THR A 235 -14.51 -18.44 45.36
N VAL A 236 -13.40 -19.15 45.09
CA VAL A 236 -12.82 -19.21 43.75
C VAL A 236 -13.76 -19.99 42.84
N GLU A 237 -14.31 -19.29 41.85
CA GLU A 237 -15.16 -19.85 40.82
C GLU A 237 -14.46 -19.80 39.46
N ARG A 238 -14.62 -20.88 38.69
CA ARG A 238 -14.11 -20.98 37.32
C ARG A 238 -15.26 -20.76 36.34
N HIS A 239 -15.13 -19.74 35.49
CA HIS A 239 -16.11 -19.41 34.46
C HIS A 239 -15.51 -19.61 33.07
N ASP A 240 -16.31 -20.03 32.10
CA ASP A 240 -15.89 -20.06 30.69
C ASP A 240 -15.66 -18.63 30.19
N THR A 241 -14.51 -18.37 29.59
CA THR A 241 -14.18 -17.07 29.00
C THR A 241 -15.21 -16.64 27.94
N ALA A 242 -15.82 -17.58 27.21
CA ALA A 242 -16.86 -17.32 26.22
C ALA A 242 -18.09 -16.62 26.83
N ARG A 243 -18.39 -16.87 28.11
CA ARG A 243 -19.48 -16.19 28.84
C ARG A 243 -19.27 -14.67 28.82
N PHE A 244 -18.05 -14.21 29.06
CA PHE A 244 -17.71 -12.79 29.09
C PHE A 244 -17.49 -12.24 27.67
N ALA A 245 -16.81 -13.00 26.80
CA ALA A 245 -16.53 -12.60 25.43
C ALA A 245 -17.80 -12.37 24.58
N HIS A 246 -18.86 -13.14 24.86
CA HIS A 246 -20.16 -13.07 24.17
C HIS A 246 -21.28 -12.49 25.04
N ALA A 247 -20.94 -11.88 26.18
CA ALA A 247 -21.92 -11.21 27.03
C ALA A 247 -22.68 -10.12 26.25
N SER A 248 -23.92 -9.89 26.68
CA SER A 248 -24.72 -8.72 26.29
C SER A 248 -24.65 -7.61 27.34
N ASP A 249 -24.29 -7.97 28.58
CA ASP A 249 -24.10 -7.03 29.68
C ASP A 249 -22.81 -6.23 29.50
N ALA A 250 -22.90 -4.90 29.68
CA ALA A 250 -21.79 -3.99 29.44
C ALA A 250 -20.66 -4.14 30.48
N ASP A 251 -20.99 -4.54 31.72
CA ASP A 251 -19.99 -4.72 32.76
C ASP A 251 -19.13 -5.96 32.52
N ASP A 252 -19.74 -7.07 32.10
CA ASP A 252 -19.03 -8.30 31.71
C ASP A 252 -18.12 -8.06 30.48
N ILE A 253 -18.61 -7.33 29.48
CA ILE A 253 -17.79 -6.94 28.31
C ILE A 253 -16.60 -6.08 28.74
N ALA A 254 -16.82 -5.10 29.63
CA ALA A 254 -15.75 -4.23 30.12
C ALA A 254 -14.69 -5.02 30.93
N ILE A 255 -15.12 -5.98 31.75
CA ILE A 255 -14.22 -6.90 32.47
C ILE A 255 -13.38 -7.70 31.47
N TYR A 256 -14.01 -8.26 30.43
CA TYR A 256 -13.31 -9.01 29.39
C TYR A 256 -12.24 -8.16 28.68
N VAL A 257 -12.63 -6.98 28.20
CA VAL A 257 -11.72 -6.06 27.49
C VAL A 257 -10.55 -5.63 28.38
N GLU A 258 -10.80 -5.32 29.65
CA GLU A 258 -9.74 -4.96 30.58
C GLU A 258 -8.79 -6.14 30.85
N LEU A 259 -9.29 -7.38 30.95
CA LEU A 259 -8.42 -8.57 31.04
C LEU A 259 -7.57 -8.75 29.78
N LEU A 260 -8.13 -8.55 28.58
CA LEU A 260 -7.36 -8.57 27.33
C LEU A 260 -6.27 -7.49 27.31
N ASN A 261 -6.58 -6.27 27.74
CA ASN A 261 -5.60 -5.19 27.89
C ASN A 261 -4.47 -5.57 28.85
N ARG A 262 -4.78 -6.21 29.99
CA ARG A 262 -3.78 -6.70 30.95
C ARG A 262 -2.90 -7.78 30.33
N CYS A 263 -3.49 -8.71 29.58
CA CYS A 263 -2.76 -9.73 28.83
C CYS A 263 -1.85 -9.12 27.76
N LEU A 264 -2.34 -8.16 26.99
CA LEU A 264 -1.54 -7.46 25.98
C LEU A 264 -0.33 -6.78 26.65
N ARG A 265 -0.57 -5.99 27.70
CA ARG A 265 0.51 -5.32 28.46
C ARG A 265 1.53 -6.32 29.00
N GLN A 266 1.10 -7.46 29.54
CA GLN A 266 2.00 -8.49 30.05
C GLN A 266 2.78 -9.18 28.91
N LYS A 267 2.11 -9.56 27.82
CA LYS A 267 2.72 -10.16 26.63
C LYS A 267 3.83 -9.28 26.06
N THR A 268 3.64 -7.96 26.11
CA THR A 268 4.57 -7.00 25.50
C THR A 268 5.56 -6.38 26.47
N LYS A 269 5.47 -6.68 27.77
CA LYS A 269 6.15 -5.93 28.84
C LYS A 269 7.68 -5.92 28.74
N GLU A 270 8.30 -6.90 28.11
CA GLU A 270 9.76 -7.01 28.03
C GLU A 270 10.32 -5.89 27.13
N ASP A 271 9.69 -5.69 25.98
CA ASP A 271 10.17 -4.80 24.92
C ASP A 271 9.40 -3.48 24.85
N LEU A 272 8.13 -3.46 25.24
CA LEU A 272 7.26 -2.30 25.15
C LEU A 272 6.95 -1.72 26.53
N HIS A 273 6.77 -0.42 26.58
CA HIS A 273 6.23 0.29 27.73
C HIS A 273 4.83 0.79 27.41
N PHE A 274 3.93 0.72 28.39
CA PHE A 274 2.57 1.26 28.27
C PHE A 274 2.50 2.64 28.91
N ASP A 275 2.23 3.67 28.12
CA ASP A 275 1.93 5.01 28.63
C ASP A 275 0.44 5.11 28.99
N GLN A 276 0.14 5.11 30.29
CA GLN A 276 -1.22 5.23 30.80
C GLN A 276 -1.90 6.55 30.40
N SER A 277 -1.16 7.64 30.21
CA SER A 277 -1.74 8.96 29.89
C SER A 277 -2.21 9.08 28.45
N ARG A 278 -1.63 8.30 27.55
CA ARG A 278 -1.92 8.31 26.11
C ARG A 278 -2.46 6.98 25.61
N GLU A 279 -2.58 5.99 26.49
CA GLU A 279 -3.03 4.63 26.18
C GLU A 279 -2.27 3.97 25.02
N THR A 280 -0.97 4.26 24.91
CA THR A 280 -0.08 3.77 23.85
C THR A 280 0.93 2.77 24.38
N LEU A 281 1.24 1.76 23.56
CA LEU A 281 2.39 0.88 23.73
C LEU A 281 3.53 1.37 22.82
N TYR A 282 4.72 1.57 23.36
CA TYR A 282 5.88 1.99 22.57
C TYR A 282 7.13 1.18 22.89
N PHE A 283 8.02 1.01 21.91
CA PHE A 283 9.28 0.30 22.10
C PHE A 283 10.15 1.01 23.14
N LYS A 284 10.62 0.27 24.16
CA LYS A 284 11.55 0.79 25.15
C LYS A 284 12.88 1.20 24.50
N PRO A 285 13.59 2.18 25.09
CA PRO A 285 14.97 2.46 24.69
C PRO A 285 15.85 1.23 24.93
N THR A 286 16.87 1.06 24.09
CA THR A 286 17.97 0.13 24.33
C THR A 286 18.82 0.63 25.52
N ALA A 287 19.51 -0.29 26.21
CA ALA A 287 20.28 0.06 27.41
C ALA A 287 21.40 1.07 27.13
N ASP A 288 21.97 1.03 25.93
CA ASP A 288 23.03 1.92 25.44
C ASP A 288 22.52 3.02 24.50
N LEU A 289 21.19 3.16 24.38
CA LEU A 289 20.51 4.13 23.52
C LEU A 289 20.84 3.99 22.02
N THR A 290 21.39 2.85 21.60
CA THR A 290 21.63 2.55 20.20
C THR A 290 20.33 2.29 19.43
N PRO A 291 20.30 2.54 18.11
CA PRO A 291 19.14 2.25 17.29
C PRO A 291 18.73 0.78 17.35
N ARG A 292 17.42 0.52 17.44
CA ARG A 292 16.84 -0.83 17.37
C ARG A 292 16.03 -0.97 16.09
N SER A 293 16.29 -2.02 15.33
CA SER A 293 15.49 -2.37 14.14
C SER A 293 14.73 -3.67 14.34
N VAL A 294 13.59 -3.78 13.68
CA VAL A 294 12.77 -5.00 13.59
C VAL A 294 12.63 -5.36 12.12
N SER A 295 13.09 -6.56 11.75
CA SER A 295 12.81 -7.17 10.45
C SER A 295 11.46 -7.88 10.48
N TYR A 296 10.72 -7.80 9.39
CA TYR A 296 9.41 -8.40 9.25
C TYR A 296 9.11 -8.75 7.78
N PRO A 297 8.24 -9.75 7.53
CA PRO A 297 7.76 -10.02 6.18
C PRO A 297 6.91 -8.84 5.70
N GLY A 298 7.39 -8.13 4.67
CA GLY A 298 6.56 -7.21 3.90
C GLY A 298 5.65 -7.97 2.94
N LEU A 299 4.91 -7.24 2.11
CA LEU A 299 3.97 -7.83 1.13
C LEU A 299 4.70 -8.63 0.04
N VAL A 300 5.77 -8.05 -0.51
CA VAL A 300 6.54 -8.63 -1.62
C VAL A 300 7.89 -9.17 -1.14
N VAL A 301 8.58 -8.41 -0.28
CA VAL A 301 9.92 -8.72 0.22
C VAL A 301 10.01 -8.52 1.73
N GLU A 302 10.98 -9.18 2.34
CA GLU A 302 11.34 -8.89 3.73
C GLU A 302 11.75 -7.42 3.86
N SER A 303 11.25 -6.77 4.91
CA SER A 303 11.43 -5.35 5.18
C SER A 303 11.98 -5.17 6.59
N SER A 304 12.57 -4.01 6.86
CA SER A 304 13.06 -3.67 8.20
C SER A 304 12.67 -2.26 8.57
N ARG A 305 12.42 -2.01 9.86
CA ARG A 305 12.07 -0.69 10.39
C ARG A 305 12.87 -0.38 11.64
N VAL A 306 13.41 0.83 11.77
CA VAL A 306 14.05 1.30 13.01
C VAL A 306 12.97 1.73 13.99
N VAL A 307 12.71 0.87 14.98
CA VAL A 307 11.66 1.05 15.97
C VAL A 307 12.06 1.95 17.14
N PHE A 308 13.35 2.18 17.33
CA PHE A 308 13.89 3.15 18.29
C PHE A 308 15.18 3.76 17.76
N ARG A 309 15.31 5.09 17.78
CA ARG A 309 16.53 5.81 17.36
C ARG A 309 16.60 7.21 17.96
N GLY A 310 17.83 7.66 18.25
CA GLY A 310 18.15 9.04 18.59
C GLY A 310 18.35 9.93 17.36
N TYR A 311 17.85 11.16 17.43
CA TYR A 311 17.91 12.20 16.40
C TYR A 311 18.50 13.47 17.00
N GLY A 312 19.29 14.19 16.22
CA GLY A 312 19.94 15.42 16.67
C GLY A 312 20.91 15.95 15.63
N ASN A 313 21.25 17.23 15.75
CA ASN A 313 22.06 17.91 14.76
C ASN A 313 23.53 17.46 14.88
N ARG A 314 24.00 16.69 13.88
CA ARG A 314 25.39 16.15 13.84
C ARG A 314 26.47 17.23 13.90
N ARG A 315 26.12 18.49 13.61
CA ARG A 315 27.04 19.63 13.60
C ARG A 315 27.41 20.15 14.99
N ASP A 316 26.48 20.14 15.95
CA ASP A 316 26.70 20.77 17.26
C ASP A 316 27.30 19.79 18.28
N ASN A 317 26.81 18.55 18.32
CA ASN A 317 27.41 17.50 19.16
C ASN A 317 27.14 16.11 18.60
N PRO A 318 28.02 15.55 17.76
CA PRO A 318 27.79 14.28 17.05
C PRO A 318 27.66 13.05 17.98
N LYS A 319 27.87 13.20 19.29
CA LYS A 319 27.75 12.12 20.28
C LYS A 319 26.46 12.16 21.11
N GLN A 320 25.61 13.18 20.95
CA GLN A 320 24.42 13.33 21.78
C GLN A 320 23.19 13.59 20.93
N ALA A 321 22.24 12.65 20.96
CA ALA A 321 20.93 12.85 20.37
C ALA A 321 20.18 13.96 21.13
N SER A 322 19.51 14.84 20.39
CA SER A 322 18.64 15.90 20.93
C SER A 322 17.29 15.33 21.40
N TYR A 323 16.80 14.28 20.74
CA TYR A 323 15.59 13.55 21.12
C TYR A 323 15.65 12.11 20.59
N TYR A 324 14.74 11.26 21.07
CA TYR A 324 14.57 9.88 20.61
C TYR A 324 13.16 9.67 20.10
N ARG A 325 13.04 8.89 19.02
CA ARG A 325 11.78 8.43 18.45
C ARG A 325 11.59 6.96 18.78
N HIS A 326 10.39 6.62 19.23
CA HIS A 326 9.95 5.26 19.51
C HIS A 326 8.73 4.97 18.64
N SER A 327 8.75 3.87 17.89
CA SER A 327 7.55 3.34 17.25
C SER A 327 6.57 2.91 18.33
N ALA A 328 5.30 3.29 18.15
CA ALA A 328 4.24 3.04 19.10
C ALA A 328 2.95 2.62 18.39
N PHE A 329 1.98 2.13 19.16
CA PHE A 329 0.61 1.97 18.69
C PHE A 329 -0.39 2.19 19.82
N GLU A 330 -1.58 2.67 19.45
CA GLU A 330 -2.78 2.60 20.28
C GLU A 330 -3.48 1.27 19.99
N GLY A 331 -3.84 0.53 21.03
CA GLY A 331 -4.46 -0.79 20.91
C GLY A 331 -5.86 -0.81 21.50
N GLN A 332 -6.88 -1.12 20.70
CA GLN A 332 -8.27 -1.23 21.16
C GLN A 332 -8.86 -2.59 20.82
N PHE A 333 -9.40 -3.30 21.81
CA PHE A 333 -10.12 -4.54 21.56
C PHE A 333 -11.55 -4.27 21.12
N LYS A 334 -11.92 -4.77 19.94
CA LYS A 334 -13.25 -4.61 19.34
C LYS A 334 -13.85 -5.96 18.95
N ARG A 335 -15.15 -6.13 19.20
CA ARG A 335 -15.92 -7.29 18.74
C ARG A 335 -16.66 -6.94 17.45
N LEU A 336 -16.24 -7.52 16.33
CA LEU A 336 -16.77 -7.26 14.99
C LEU A 336 -17.07 -8.60 14.30
N GLY A 337 -18.25 -8.72 13.67
CA GLY A 337 -18.64 -9.97 13.00
C GLY A 337 -18.65 -11.21 13.90
N GLY A 338 -18.84 -11.03 15.22
CA GLY A 338 -18.80 -12.13 16.20
C GLY A 338 -17.41 -12.53 16.68
N ALA A 339 -16.34 -11.98 16.10
CA ALA A 339 -14.96 -12.24 16.49
C ALA A 339 -14.31 -11.03 17.17
N TRP A 340 -13.34 -11.28 18.04
CA TRP A 340 -12.55 -10.24 18.71
C TRP A 340 -11.30 -9.91 17.93
N HIS A 341 -11.00 -8.61 17.86
CA HIS A 341 -9.84 -8.06 17.16
C HIS A 341 -9.14 -7.06 18.07
N LEU A 342 -7.83 -6.96 17.94
CA LEU A 342 -7.05 -5.81 18.40
C LEU A 342 -6.92 -4.85 17.21
N GLU A 343 -7.62 -3.73 17.28
CA GLU A 343 -7.39 -2.60 16.38
C GLU A 343 -6.06 -1.93 16.76
N ILE A 344 -5.18 -1.78 15.77
CA ILE A 344 -3.84 -1.20 15.93
C ILE A 344 -3.80 0.13 15.19
N THR A 345 -3.61 1.22 15.91
CA THR A 345 -3.36 2.53 15.30
C THR A 345 -1.89 2.89 15.50
N PRO A 346 -1.03 2.74 14.48
CA PRO A 346 0.38 3.09 14.59
C PRO A 346 0.56 4.57 14.93
N THR A 347 1.53 4.86 15.79
CA THR A 347 1.84 6.20 16.24
C THR A 347 3.29 6.27 16.73
N TYR A 348 3.70 7.38 17.31
CA TYR A 348 5.05 7.56 17.83
C TYR A 348 5.05 8.15 19.22
N ARG A 349 6.08 7.78 19.97
CA ARG A 349 6.45 8.44 21.23
C ARG A 349 7.81 9.11 21.03
N PHE A 350 7.90 10.37 21.43
CA PHE A 350 9.13 11.15 21.44
C PHE A 350 9.61 11.40 22.87
N THR A 351 10.89 11.17 23.12
CA THR A 351 11.51 11.36 24.44
C THR A 351 12.79 12.19 24.34
N SER A 352 13.17 12.88 25.41
CA SER A 352 14.40 13.70 25.42
C SER A 352 15.65 12.86 25.69
N ASP A 353 15.52 11.80 26.51
CA ASP A 353 16.62 10.99 27.02
C ASP A 353 16.41 9.48 26.81
N GLY A 354 15.41 9.11 26.00
CA GLY A 354 14.95 7.72 25.83
C GLY A 354 13.78 7.35 26.75
N TYR A 355 13.49 8.14 27.79
CA TYR A 355 12.52 7.79 28.84
C TYR A 355 11.49 8.90 29.07
N ARG A 356 11.94 10.13 29.31
CA ARG A 356 11.10 11.28 29.62
C ARG A 356 10.46 11.85 28.37
N LEU A 357 9.16 12.12 28.43
CA LEU A 357 8.41 12.73 27.35
C LEU A 357 9.08 14.02 26.88
N HIS A 358 9.28 14.15 25.57
CA HIS A 358 9.87 15.34 24.97
C HIS A 358 8.89 16.53 25.06
N PRO A 359 9.33 17.75 25.40
CA PRO A 359 8.44 18.93 25.51
C PRO A 359 7.64 19.22 24.23
N PHE A 360 8.26 19.03 23.07
CA PHE A 360 7.64 19.21 21.74
C PHE A 360 7.10 17.90 21.15
N HIS A 361 6.65 16.96 21.99
CA HIS A 361 6.13 15.66 21.54
C HIS A 361 5.02 15.79 20.50
N GLU A 362 4.01 16.61 20.79
CA GLU A 362 2.81 16.74 19.94
C GLU A 362 3.16 17.30 18.56
N ASP A 363 4.05 18.31 18.51
CA ASP A 363 4.47 18.93 17.26
C ASP A 363 5.27 17.95 16.39
N ARG A 364 6.20 17.20 17.00
CA ARG A 364 6.97 16.16 16.30
C ARG A 364 6.08 15.01 15.80
N GLN A 365 5.09 14.60 16.59
CA GLN A 365 4.15 13.55 16.19
C GLN A 365 3.26 14.00 15.03
N LYS A 366 2.81 15.27 15.03
CA LYS A 366 2.05 15.83 13.91
C LYS A 366 2.91 15.95 12.65
N ALA A 367 4.16 16.41 12.79
CA ALA A 367 5.08 16.55 11.66
C ALA A 367 5.32 15.21 10.95
N ILE A 368 5.65 14.14 11.70
CA ILE A 368 5.88 12.82 11.08
C ILE A 368 4.61 12.26 10.44
N LYS A 369 3.44 12.41 11.08
CA LYS A 369 2.16 11.92 10.52
C LYS A 369 1.76 12.62 9.22
N ARG A 370 2.20 13.86 8.98
CA ARG A 370 1.96 14.58 7.71
C ARG A 370 2.78 14.01 6.55
N LEU A 371 3.94 13.43 6.83
CA LEU A 371 4.85 12.87 5.82
C LEU A 371 4.54 11.41 5.50
N GLU A 372 3.72 10.74 6.32
CA GLU A 372 3.38 9.33 6.14
C GLU A 372 2.37 9.11 5.02
N ARG A 373 2.79 8.37 4.00
CA ARG A 373 1.94 7.85 2.92
C ARG A 373 1.41 6.45 3.24
N ASN A 374 0.42 5.99 2.47
CA ASN A 374 -0.27 4.71 2.71
C ASN A 374 0.71 3.51 2.84
N GLY A 375 1.67 3.37 1.92
CA GLY A 375 2.67 2.29 1.99
C GLY A 375 3.49 2.26 3.29
N SER A 376 3.76 3.42 3.91
CA SER A 376 4.42 3.48 5.23
C SER A 376 3.51 2.95 6.35
N LEU A 377 2.20 3.23 6.27
CA LEU A 377 1.22 2.72 7.24
C LEU A 377 1.02 1.21 7.11
N VAL A 378 0.93 0.68 5.88
CA VAL A 378 0.89 -0.77 5.63
C VAL A 378 2.11 -1.44 6.24
N GLY A 379 3.32 -0.91 5.98
CA GLY A 379 4.55 -1.43 6.57
C GLY A 379 4.54 -1.43 8.10
N GLN A 380 3.97 -0.39 8.74
CA GLN A 380 3.80 -0.35 10.19
C GLN A 380 2.85 -1.41 10.71
N LEU A 381 1.70 -1.61 10.06
CA LEU A 381 0.73 -2.63 10.44
C LEU A 381 1.31 -4.03 10.31
N LEU A 382 2.03 -4.32 9.22
CA LEU A 382 2.71 -5.61 9.02
C LEU A 382 3.81 -5.85 10.05
N MET A 383 4.58 -4.82 10.39
CA MET A 383 5.57 -4.88 11.46
C MET A 383 4.94 -5.18 12.82
N TRP A 384 3.84 -4.49 13.18
CA TRP A 384 3.13 -4.75 14.43
C TRP A 384 2.46 -6.12 14.45
N LYS A 385 1.81 -6.54 13.36
CA LYS A 385 1.30 -7.90 13.18
C LYS A 385 2.41 -8.89 13.48
N HIS A 386 3.51 -8.83 12.72
CA HIS A 386 4.64 -9.76 12.85
C HIS A 386 5.17 -9.80 14.28
N TRP A 387 5.35 -8.63 14.89
CA TRP A 387 5.89 -8.52 16.25
C TRP A 387 4.93 -9.08 17.32
N LEU A 388 3.62 -8.90 17.17
CA LEU A 388 2.61 -9.41 18.11
C LEU A 388 2.32 -10.91 17.92
N THR A 389 2.50 -11.43 16.71
CA THR A 389 2.26 -12.83 16.36
C THR A 389 3.51 -13.71 16.48
N ARG A 390 4.69 -13.11 16.71
CA ARG A 390 5.95 -13.87 16.75
C ARG A 390 5.90 -14.98 17.80
N ALA A 391 6.17 -16.19 17.33
CA ALA A 391 6.56 -17.33 18.12
C ALA A 391 7.91 -17.77 17.54
N ASP A 392 9.01 -17.36 18.17
CA ASP A 392 10.34 -17.80 17.75
C ASP A 392 10.85 -18.90 18.68
N LEU A 393 11.89 -19.63 18.27
CA LEU A 393 12.45 -20.76 19.04
C LEU A 393 12.98 -20.35 20.43
N PHE A 394 13.15 -19.06 20.69
CA PHE A 394 13.74 -18.50 21.92
C PHE A 394 12.72 -17.69 22.76
N VAL A 395 11.58 -17.30 22.18
CA VAL A 395 10.47 -16.58 22.79
C VAL A 395 9.34 -17.57 23.05
N LYS A 396 9.14 -17.91 24.33
CA LYS A 396 8.01 -18.74 24.75
C LYS A 396 6.71 -18.08 24.32
N ASP A 397 5.86 -18.85 23.64
CA ASP A 397 4.52 -18.41 23.25
C ASP A 397 3.74 -17.96 24.50
N TYR A 398 3.08 -16.80 24.40
CA TYR A 398 2.36 -16.23 25.52
C TYR A 398 1.01 -16.96 25.67
N PRO A 399 0.77 -17.70 26.76
CA PRO A 399 -0.27 -18.72 26.79
C PRO A 399 -1.69 -18.17 26.89
N LEU A 400 -1.87 -16.93 27.37
CA LEU A 400 -3.19 -16.40 27.70
C LEU A 400 -3.84 -15.57 26.59
N LEU A 401 -3.06 -15.11 25.61
CA LEU A 401 -3.52 -14.27 24.51
C LEU A 401 -2.64 -14.47 23.27
N ARG A 402 -3.25 -14.87 22.16
CA ARG A 402 -2.58 -14.99 20.86
C ARG A 402 -3.39 -14.33 19.75
N PHE A 403 -2.65 -13.92 18.74
CA PHE A 403 -3.15 -13.28 17.54
C PHE A 403 -2.87 -14.15 16.32
N SER A 404 -3.66 -13.99 15.27
CA SER A 404 -3.42 -14.61 13.95
C SER A 404 -3.04 -13.55 12.92
N ASP A 405 -3.79 -13.40 11.84
CA ASP A 405 -3.52 -12.40 10.81
C ASP A 405 -4.33 -11.11 11.02
N LEU A 406 -3.96 -10.06 10.28
CA LEU A 406 -4.81 -8.89 10.04
C LEU A 406 -6.04 -9.35 9.24
N ALA A 407 -7.22 -8.84 9.59
CA ALA A 407 -8.40 -9.05 8.76
C ALA A 407 -8.18 -8.35 7.40
N SER A 408 -8.31 -9.12 6.32
CA SER A 408 -8.15 -8.64 4.96
C SER A 408 -9.42 -8.86 4.14
N PHE A 409 -9.63 -8.00 3.15
CA PHE A 409 -10.81 -8.03 2.29
C PHE A 409 -10.37 -7.91 0.84
N THR A 410 -10.79 -8.85 -0.01
CA THR A 410 -10.57 -8.71 -1.45
C THR A 410 -11.71 -7.90 -2.05
N VAL A 411 -11.37 -6.77 -2.66
CA VAL A 411 -12.32 -5.95 -3.40
C VAL A 411 -12.13 -6.18 -4.90
N PRO A 412 -13.22 -6.37 -5.67
CA PRO A 412 -13.15 -6.59 -7.11
C PRO A 412 -12.91 -5.29 -7.90
N VAL A 413 -12.56 -4.19 -7.21
CA VAL A 413 -12.30 -2.87 -7.79
C VAL A 413 -11.14 -2.25 -7.01
N GLY A 414 -10.04 -1.94 -7.71
CA GLY A 414 -8.86 -1.29 -7.18
C GLY A 414 -8.30 -0.26 -8.17
N PHE A 415 -7.40 0.60 -7.69
CA PHE A 415 -6.74 1.63 -8.50
C PHE A 415 -5.23 1.38 -8.46
N ARG A 416 -4.51 1.57 -9.58
CA ARG A 416 -3.05 1.66 -9.53
C ARG A 416 -2.64 3.01 -8.97
N ASP A 417 -1.72 3.06 -8.00
CA ASP A 417 -1.37 4.36 -7.40
C ASP A 417 -0.54 5.24 -8.33
N ASP A 418 0.11 4.68 -9.36
CA ASP A 418 0.78 5.44 -10.42
C ASP A 418 -0.18 6.35 -11.21
N GLN A 419 -1.48 6.05 -11.17
CA GLN A 419 -2.55 6.87 -11.75
C GLN A 419 -3.21 7.82 -10.74
N TRP A 420 -2.83 7.75 -9.45
CA TRP A 420 -3.43 8.53 -8.36
C TRP A 420 -2.61 9.78 -7.97
N VAL A 421 -1.38 9.93 -8.47
CA VAL A 421 -0.59 11.15 -8.25
C VAL A 421 -0.78 12.11 -9.41
N HIS A 422 -1.56 13.17 -9.18
CA HIS A 422 -1.25 14.58 -9.51
C HIS A 422 -2.46 15.44 -9.11
N GLY A 423 -2.35 16.08 -7.94
CA GLY A 423 -3.34 17.04 -7.43
C GLY A 423 -2.76 17.85 -6.27
N GLU A 424 -2.25 19.03 -6.60
CA GLU A 424 -2.23 20.27 -5.80
C GLU A 424 -1.39 20.43 -4.50
N ASP A 425 -0.50 19.51 -4.13
CA ASP A 425 0.36 19.72 -2.93
C ASP A 425 1.87 19.95 -3.22
N GLU A 426 2.27 20.32 -4.44
CA GLU A 426 3.68 20.68 -4.76
C GLU A 426 4.02 22.17 -4.53
N GLN A 427 3.15 22.95 -3.86
CA GLN A 427 3.45 24.36 -3.52
C GLN A 427 3.34 24.58 -2.01
N GLY A 428 4.37 24.16 -1.27
CA GLY A 428 4.50 24.47 0.14
C GLY A 428 5.57 23.67 0.89
N GLU A 429 6.64 23.22 0.22
CA GLU A 429 7.79 22.61 0.90
C GLU A 429 8.73 23.73 1.40
N GLU A 430 8.46 24.24 2.61
CA GLU A 430 9.56 24.72 3.45
C GLU A 430 10.23 23.50 4.07
N ASP A 431 11.45 23.20 3.63
CA ASP A 431 12.35 22.24 4.26
C ASP A 431 12.51 22.59 5.74
N ASP A 432 11.87 21.80 6.63
CA ASP A 432 12.25 21.76 8.04
C ASP A 432 13.45 20.80 8.18
N PRO A 433 14.68 21.31 8.41
CA PRO A 433 15.91 20.51 8.39
C PRO A 433 16.03 19.49 9.54
N ASP A 434 15.04 19.41 10.44
CA ASP A 434 15.05 18.54 11.62
C ASP A 434 14.20 17.25 11.48
N VAL A 435 13.63 16.96 10.30
CA VAL A 435 12.77 15.79 10.05
C VAL A 435 13.39 14.81 9.05
N ASP A 436 14.33 13.98 9.53
CA ASP A 436 14.90 12.88 8.74
C ASP A 436 13.87 11.76 8.51
N VAL A 437 13.32 11.67 7.29
CA VAL A 437 12.49 10.56 6.79
C VAL A 437 13.36 9.51 6.09
N GLU A 438 14.49 9.10 6.68
CA GLU A 438 15.38 8.10 6.05
C GLU A 438 14.94 6.63 6.26
N ASP A 439 13.77 6.37 6.84
CA ASP A 439 13.45 5.02 7.36
C ASP A 439 12.31 4.29 6.66
N SER A 440 11.91 4.74 5.48
CA SER A 440 11.03 3.97 4.58
C SER A 440 11.85 3.30 3.49
N THR A 441 12.04 1.99 3.59
CA THR A 441 12.29 1.20 2.38
C THR A 441 11.04 1.35 1.50
N PRO A 442 11.15 1.65 0.19
CA PRO A 442 9.98 1.79 -0.66
C PRO A 442 9.32 0.41 -0.78
N GLY A 443 8.22 0.21 -0.07
CA GLY A 443 7.22 -0.78 -0.43
C GLY A 443 6.44 -0.26 -1.63
N ASP A 444 6.19 -1.14 -2.59
CA ASP A 444 5.43 -0.90 -3.82
C ASP A 444 4.16 -0.06 -3.55
N PRO A 445 3.87 0.97 -4.36
CA PRO A 445 2.71 1.83 -4.16
C PRO A 445 1.45 1.20 -4.75
N ASP A 446 1.07 -0.03 -4.38
CA ASP A 446 -0.10 -0.67 -5.01
C ASP A 446 -1.15 -1.18 -4.00
N GLU A 447 -1.04 -0.83 -2.71
CA GLU A 447 -1.96 -1.37 -1.69
C GLU A 447 -2.36 -0.38 -0.60
N LYS A 448 -3.64 -0.41 -0.24
CA LYS A 448 -4.28 0.55 0.68
C LYS A 448 -4.71 -0.08 2.01
N VAL A 449 -4.37 0.58 3.11
CA VAL A 449 -5.05 0.39 4.41
C VAL A 449 -6.47 0.96 4.35
N VAL A 450 -7.45 0.20 4.84
CA VAL A 450 -8.85 0.65 5.05
C VAL A 450 -9.26 0.56 6.51
#